data_AF-A0AAN0SWD8-F1
#
_entry.id   AF-A0AAN0SWD8-F1
#
_cell.length_a   1.000
_cell.length_b   1.000
_cell.length_c   1.000
_cell.angle_alpha   90.00
_cell.angle_beta   90.00
_cell.angle_gamma   90.00
#
_symmetry.space_group_name_H-M   'P 1'
#
loop_
_entity.id
_entity.type
_entity.pdbx_description
1 polymer ?
#
loop_
_entity_poly.entity_id
_entity_poly.type
_entity_poly.pdbx_seq_one_letter_code
_entity_poly.pdbx_strand_id
1 'polypeptide(L)'
;MNQPVPANTFVKVLFQNEQFDLANEYNPATSIFIPKTRGVYSIIGTIGFFPNNSNFDYRARVEIRVNGNAAIAIDNDFFGTINFGNVVSVSTIIQLNEGDQVEVYAQSSIDGVLSTSEDGSHFEAARFPSPTE
;
A
#
# COMPACT_ATOMS: atom_id res chain seq x y z
N MET A 1 -9.24 7.43 -9.85
CA MET A 1 -10.63 6.95 -9.68
C MET A 1 -10.69 6.33 -8.29
N ASN A 2 -11.76 6.56 -7.53
CA ASN A 2 -11.86 6.01 -6.18
C ASN A 2 -12.03 4.48 -6.24
N GLN A 3 -11.28 3.78 -5.40
CA GLN A 3 -11.35 2.32 -5.30
C GLN A 3 -12.23 1.93 -4.10
N PRO A 4 -13.30 1.15 -4.27
CA PRO A 4 -14.15 0.74 -3.16
C PRO A 4 -13.45 -0.23 -2.21
N VAL A 5 -13.71 -0.08 -0.92
CA VAL A 5 -13.28 -0.97 0.17
C VAL A 5 -14.53 -1.44 0.93
N PRO A 6 -15.01 -2.66 0.67
CA PRO A 6 -16.09 -3.24 1.48
C PRO A 6 -15.62 -3.49 2.92
N ALA A 7 -16.53 -3.37 3.87
CA ALA A 7 -16.27 -3.62 5.29
C ALA A 7 -15.65 -5.00 5.50
N ASN A 8 -14.62 -5.05 6.35
CA ASN A 8 -13.89 -6.25 6.77
C ASN A 8 -13.32 -7.10 5.63
N THR A 9 -13.16 -6.52 4.44
CA THR A 9 -12.64 -7.20 3.25
C THR A 9 -11.32 -6.61 2.82
N PHE A 10 -10.31 -7.45 2.61
CA PHE A 10 -9.05 -7.00 2.04
C PHE A 10 -9.22 -6.74 0.55
N VAL A 11 -8.78 -5.58 0.11
CA VAL A 11 -8.68 -5.22 -1.30
C VAL A 11 -7.22 -4.91 -1.65
N LYS A 12 -6.75 -5.39 -2.79
CA LYS A 12 -5.45 -4.98 -3.32
C LYS A 12 -5.52 -3.52 -3.74
N VAL A 13 -4.62 -2.68 -3.26
CA VAL A 13 -4.58 -1.25 -3.60
C VAL A 13 -4.00 -1.06 -5.00
N LEU A 14 -4.64 -0.22 -5.80
CA LEU A 14 -4.20 0.08 -7.16
C LEU A 14 -3.54 1.47 -7.22
N PHE A 15 -2.24 1.51 -7.53
CA PHE A 15 -1.47 2.73 -7.81
C PHE A 15 -1.11 2.78 -9.30
N GLN A 16 -1.99 3.36 -10.11
CA GLN A 16 -1.86 3.30 -11.58
C GLN A 16 -1.10 4.49 -12.18
N ASN A 17 -0.91 5.56 -11.40
CA ASN A 17 -0.23 6.78 -11.84
C ASN A 17 1.26 6.74 -11.46
N GLU A 18 2.08 6.16 -12.34
CA GLU A 18 3.52 6.07 -12.13
C GLU A 18 4.18 7.45 -12.17
N GLN A 19 4.95 7.78 -11.13
CA GLN A 19 5.77 8.99 -11.08
C GLN A 19 7.14 8.76 -11.73
N PHE A 20 7.80 7.65 -11.37
CA PHE A 20 9.03 7.17 -11.97
C PHE A 20 9.21 5.68 -11.67
N ASP A 21 9.92 4.99 -12.57
CA ASP A 21 10.39 3.63 -12.35
C ASP A 21 11.75 3.45 -13.06
N LEU A 22 12.81 3.69 -12.30
CA LEU A 22 14.17 3.76 -12.85
C LEU A 22 14.71 2.39 -13.30
N ALA A 23 14.14 1.29 -12.78
CA ALA A 23 14.58 -0.08 -13.05
C ALA A 23 13.53 -0.90 -13.83
N ASN A 24 12.37 -0.30 -14.15
CA ASN A 24 11.23 -0.96 -14.76
C ASN A 24 10.78 -2.19 -13.93
N GLU A 25 10.76 -2.04 -12.60
CA GLU A 25 10.40 -3.06 -11.61
C GLU A 25 8.92 -2.95 -11.16
N TYR A 26 8.19 -1.92 -11.56
CA TYR A 26 6.79 -1.71 -11.21
C TYR A 26 5.88 -1.86 -12.44
N ASN A 27 4.72 -2.48 -12.25
CA ASN A 27 3.69 -2.55 -13.28
C ASN A 27 2.44 -1.77 -12.83
N PRO A 28 2.17 -0.57 -13.38
CA PRO A 28 1.03 0.26 -12.98
C PRO A 28 -0.33 -0.36 -13.33
N ALA A 29 -0.40 -1.29 -14.30
CA ALA A 29 -1.66 -1.95 -14.65
C ALA A 29 -2.09 -2.97 -13.58
N THR A 30 -1.14 -3.59 -12.88
CA THR A 30 -1.41 -4.62 -11.86
C THR A 30 -1.12 -4.16 -10.44
N SER A 31 -0.40 -3.03 -10.29
CA SER A 31 0.15 -2.51 -9.04
C SER A 31 0.98 -3.53 -8.28
N ILE A 32 1.90 -4.15 -9.01
CA ILE A 32 2.84 -5.15 -8.47
C ILE A 32 4.25 -4.62 -8.71
N PHE A 33 5.04 -4.61 -7.65
CA PHE A 33 6.48 -4.39 -7.73
C PHE A 33 7.20 -5.75 -7.75
N ILE A 34 8.07 -5.93 -8.74
CA ILE A 34 8.82 -7.15 -9.00
C ILE A 34 10.30 -6.78 -9.12
N PRO A 35 11.11 -6.95 -8.06
CA PRO A 35 12.54 -6.68 -8.14
C PRO A 35 13.19 -7.57 -9.20
N LYS A 36 14.11 -6.97 -9.97
CA LYS A 36 14.95 -7.63 -10.97
C LYS A 36 16.30 -8.06 -10.42
N THR A 37 16.65 -7.62 -9.22
CA THR A 37 17.92 -7.94 -8.58
C THR A 37 17.68 -8.30 -7.12
N ARG A 38 18.31 -9.37 -6.63
CA ARG A 38 18.29 -9.66 -5.20
C ARG A 38 18.90 -8.50 -4.41
N GLY A 39 18.27 -8.12 -3.30
CA GLY A 39 18.77 -7.04 -2.46
C GLY A 39 17.88 -6.74 -1.28
N VAL A 40 18.31 -5.76 -0.48
CA VAL A 40 17.50 -5.18 0.59
C VAL A 40 16.74 -3.99 0.02
N TYR A 41 15.44 -3.94 0.24
CA TYR A 41 14.53 -2.92 -0.28
C TYR A 41 13.83 -2.20 0.86
N SER A 42 13.75 -0.88 0.77
CA SER A 42 12.81 -0.04 1.52
C SER A 42 11.49 -0.01 0.77
N ILE A 43 10.40 -0.39 1.42
CA ILE A 43 9.07 -0.43 0.82
C ILE A 43 8.13 0.39 1.70
N ILE A 44 7.37 1.29 1.07
CA ILE A 44 6.37 2.13 1.73
C ILE A 44 5.06 1.97 0.96
N GLY A 45 3.97 1.78 1.69
CA GLY A 45 2.62 1.79 1.14
C GLY A 45 1.74 2.70 1.99
N THR A 46 1.15 3.71 1.36
CA THR A 46 0.26 4.66 1.99
C THR A 46 -1.11 4.59 1.33
N ILE A 47 -2.17 4.67 2.14
CA ILE A 47 -3.54 4.75 1.66
C ILE A 47 -4.26 5.95 2.28
N GLY A 48 -5.07 6.63 1.48
CA GLY A 48 -6.05 7.61 1.93
C GLY A 48 -7.45 7.00 1.93
N PHE A 49 -7.94 6.57 3.09
CA PHE A 49 -9.26 5.99 3.26
C PHE A 49 -10.30 7.05 3.65
N PHE A 50 -11.45 7.00 2.98
CA PHE A 50 -12.62 7.82 3.27
C PHE A 50 -13.83 6.91 3.50
N PRO A 51 -14.45 6.93 4.70
CA PRO A 51 -15.64 6.13 4.94
C PRO A 51 -16.84 6.66 4.16
N ASN A 52 -17.72 5.77 3.69
CA ASN A 52 -18.97 6.18 3.04
C ASN A 52 -19.92 6.89 4.01
N ASN A 53 -19.80 6.58 5.31
CA ASN A 53 -20.53 7.26 6.38
C ASN A 53 -19.53 7.63 7.50
N SER A 54 -19.25 8.93 7.63
CA SER A 54 -18.30 9.46 8.61
C SER A 54 -18.82 9.52 10.05
N ASN A 55 -20.07 9.15 10.30
CA ASN A 55 -20.67 9.14 11.65
C ASN A 55 -20.34 7.88 12.47
N PHE A 56 -19.61 6.93 11.90
CA PHE A 56 -19.22 5.71 12.59
C PHE A 56 -17.72 5.72 12.87
N ASP A 57 -17.36 5.19 14.03
CA ASP A 57 -15.98 4.86 14.34
C ASP A 57 -15.50 3.74 13.42
N TYR A 58 -14.23 3.78 13.04
CA TYR A 58 -13.67 2.78 12.15
C TYR A 58 -12.18 2.61 12.33
N ARG A 59 -11.69 1.44 11.89
CA ARG A 59 -10.28 1.14 11.76
C ARG A 59 -9.88 1.05 10.30
N ALA A 60 -8.99 1.90 9.81
CA ALA A 60 -8.34 1.72 8.51
C ALA A 60 -7.00 0.99 8.69
N ARG A 61 -6.68 0.08 7.79
CA ARG A 61 -5.47 -0.76 7.87
C ARG A 61 -4.86 -0.95 6.50
N VAL A 62 -3.55 -0.91 6.46
CA VAL A 62 -2.74 -1.15 5.28
C VAL A 62 -1.73 -2.26 5.57
N GLU A 63 -1.43 -3.07 4.57
CA GLU A 63 -0.49 -4.19 4.66
C GLU A 63 0.42 -4.24 3.43
N ILE A 64 1.66 -4.67 3.65
CA ILE A 64 2.54 -5.12 2.58
C ILE A 64 2.54 -6.65 2.57
N ARG A 65 2.36 -7.24 1.39
CA ARG A 65 2.40 -8.69 1.17
C ARG A 65 3.42 -9.03 0.09
N VAL A 66 4.00 -10.22 0.22
CA VAL A 66 4.96 -10.77 -0.76
C VAL A 66 4.48 -12.13 -1.23
N ASN A 67 4.43 -12.34 -2.55
CA ASN A 67 4.05 -13.60 -3.19
C ASN A 67 2.67 -14.13 -2.75
N GLY A 68 1.70 -13.23 -2.52
CA GLY A 68 0.35 -13.60 -2.07
C GLY A 68 0.26 -14.16 -0.65
N ASN A 69 1.36 -14.14 0.12
CA ASN A 69 1.40 -14.64 1.50
C ASN A 69 0.73 -13.67 2.49
N ALA A 70 0.65 -14.10 3.75
CA ALA A 70 0.28 -13.23 4.87
C ALA A 70 1.15 -11.96 4.91
N ALA A 71 0.62 -10.91 5.54
CA ALA A 71 1.28 -9.62 5.63
C ALA A 71 2.65 -9.71 6.31
N ILE A 72 3.65 -9.09 5.69
CA ILE A 72 5.01 -8.96 6.24
C ILE A 72 5.19 -7.67 7.02
N ALA A 73 4.30 -6.69 6.81
CA ALA A 73 4.24 -5.43 7.52
C ALA A 73 2.79 -4.95 7.56
N ILE A 74 2.38 -4.37 8.68
CA ILE A 74 1.01 -3.96 8.96
C ILE A 74 1.07 -2.62 9.69
N ASP A 75 0.22 -1.68 9.30
CA ASP A 75 -0.12 -0.55 10.16
C ASP A 75 -1.65 -0.29 10.13
N ASN A 76 -2.17 0.33 11.19
CA ASN A 76 -3.57 0.69 11.26
C ASN A 76 -3.83 1.90 12.16
N ASP A 77 -4.82 2.69 11.75
CA ASP A 77 -5.40 3.74 12.58
C ASP A 77 -6.80 3.37 13.03
N PHE A 78 -7.17 3.86 14.21
CA PHE A 78 -8.55 3.88 14.66
C PHE A 78 -8.98 5.33 14.88
N PHE A 79 -10.06 5.72 14.20
CA PHE A 79 -10.65 7.04 14.35
C PHE A 79 -12.12 6.93 14.76
N GLY A 80 -12.55 7.90 15.56
CA GLY A 80 -13.97 8.21 15.66
C GLY A 80 -14.47 8.99 14.45
N THR A 81 -15.58 9.71 14.60
CA THR A 81 -16.09 10.60 13.55
C THR A 81 -15.05 11.66 13.15
N ILE A 82 -14.64 11.64 11.88
CA ILE A 82 -13.74 12.64 11.28
C ILE A 82 -14.35 13.22 10.00
N ASN A 83 -13.98 14.46 9.67
CA ASN A 83 -14.42 15.18 8.47
C ASN A 83 -13.29 15.39 7.44
N PHE A 84 -12.17 14.68 7.60
CA PHE A 84 -11.03 14.66 6.70
C PHE A 84 -10.65 13.21 6.36
N GLY A 85 -9.79 13.02 5.36
CA GLY A 85 -9.32 11.69 4.96
C GLY A 85 -8.38 11.07 5.98
N ASN A 86 -8.51 9.77 6.21
CA ASN A 86 -7.57 9.03 7.04
C ASN A 86 -6.43 8.50 6.17
N VAL A 87 -5.22 9.00 6.41
CA VAL A 87 -4.02 8.59 5.68
C VAL A 87 -3.19 7.67 6.57
N VAL A 88 -3.09 6.40 6.18
CA VAL A 88 -2.35 5.36 6.91
C VAL A 88 -1.16 4.91 6.07
N SER A 89 0.03 4.86 6.67
CA SER A 89 1.27 4.44 6.01
C SER A 89 1.88 3.24 6.72
N VAL A 90 2.33 2.24 5.96
CA VAL A 90 3.17 1.16 6.47
C VAL A 90 4.50 1.19 5.74
N SER A 91 5.58 0.89 6.45
CA SER A 91 6.90 0.73 5.84
C SER A 91 7.61 -0.52 6.36
N THR A 92 8.51 -1.06 5.56
CA THR A 92 9.39 -2.15 5.96
C THR A 92 10.70 -2.12 5.18
N ILE A 93 11.73 -2.74 5.77
CA ILE A 93 12.99 -3.03 5.10
C ILE A 93 13.11 -4.54 5.03
N ILE A 94 13.17 -5.09 3.82
CA ILE A 94 13.15 -6.54 3.59
C ILE A 94 14.13 -6.94 2.50
N GLN A 95 14.74 -8.12 2.64
CA GLN A 95 15.47 -8.74 1.55
C GLN A 95 14.49 -9.41 0.59
N LEU A 96 14.52 -9.02 -0.68
CA LEU A 96 13.76 -9.65 -1.76
C LEU A 96 14.69 -10.36 -2.73
N ASN A 97 14.19 -11.43 -3.34
CA ASN A 97 14.82 -12.10 -4.47
C ASN A 97 14.25 -11.58 -5.78
N GLU A 98 14.99 -11.77 -6.87
CA GLU A 98 14.46 -11.52 -8.21
C GLU A 98 13.15 -12.29 -8.44
N GLY A 99 12.13 -11.60 -8.94
CA GLY A 99 10.84 -12.20 -9.27
C GLY A 99 9.82 -12.28 -8.11
N ASP A 100 10.20 -11.92 -6.88
CA ASP A 100 9.22 -11.76 -5.79
C ASP A 100 8.15 -10.73 -6.18
N GLN A 101 6.91 -10.92 -5.76
CA GLN A 101 5.82 -9.99 -6.07
C GLN A 101 5.41 -9.26 -4.80
N VAL A 102 5.63 -7.95 -4.77
CA VAL A 102 5.24 -7.08 -3.65
C VAL A 102 3.95 -6.35 -4.02
N GLU A 103 2.98 -6.43 -3.11
CA GLU A 103 1.65 -5.83 -3.25
C GLU A 103 1.23 -5.14 -1.95
N VAL A 104 0.39 -4.12 -2.06
CA VAL A 104 -0.23 -3.44 -0.91
C VAL A 104 -1.70 -3.80 -0.83
N TYR A 105 -2.18 -4.08 0.37
CA TYR A 105 -3.59 -4.38 0.64
C TYR A 105 -4.15 -3.40 1.68
N ALA A 106 -5.42 -3.04 1.51
CA ALA A 106 -6.16 -2.23 2.45
C ALA A 106 -7.37 -2.98 3.01
N GLN A 107 -7.78 -2.64 4.22
CA GLN A 107 -9.04 -3.10 4.83
C GLN A 107 -9.56 -2.06 5.81
N SER A 108 -10.87 -1.88 5.85
CA SER A 108 -11.54 -1.07 6.88
C SER A 108 -12.63 -1.88 7.58
N SER A 109 -12.98 -1.52 8.82
CA SER A 109 -14.10 -2.14 9.55
C SER A 109 -15.47 -1.72 9.01
N ILE A 110 -15.53 -0.65 8.21
CA ILE A 110 -16.75 -0.15 7.54
C ILE A 110 -16.51 0.08 6.05
N ASP A 111 -17.58 0.23 5.28
CA ASP A 111 -17.48 0.52 3.85
C ASP A 111 -16.90 1.92 3.60
N GLY A 112 -16.07 2.03 2.56
CA GLY A 112 -15.51 3.30 2.13
C GLY A 112 -14.81 3.20 0.80
N VAL A 113 -13.94 4.17 0.54
CA VAL A 113 -13.13 4.25 -0.66
C VAL A 113 -11.69 4.62 -0.34
N LEU A 114 -10.76 4.11 -1.15
CA LEU A 114 -9.42 4.67 -1.26
C LEU A 114 -9.48 5.80 -2.29
N SER A 115 -9.12 7.01 -1.87
CA SER A 115 -9.01 8.13 -2.78
C SER A 115 -7.65 8.16 -3.46
N THR A 116 -7.66 8.43 -4.76
CA THR A 116 -6.46 8.74 -5.54
C THR A 116 -6.24 10.26 -5.65
N SER A 117 -7.07 11.08 -5.01
CA SER A 117 -6.90 12.54 -4.98
C SER A 117 -5.94 12.96 -3.86
N GLU A 118 -5.22 14.07 -4.07
CA GLU A 118 -4.44 14.78 -3.03
C GLU A 118 -3.27 13.98 -2.44
N ASP A 119 -2.52 13.22 -3.25
CA ASP A 119 -1.30 12.50 -2.87
C ASP A 119 -1.42 11.58 -1.62
N GLY A 120 -2.65 11.31 -1.16
CA GLY A 120 -2.89 10.56 0.07
C GLY A 120 -2.71 9.05 -0.07
N SER A 121 -2.60 8.53 -1.30
CA SER A 121 -2.30 7.12 -1.56
C SER A 121 -1.09 7.03 -2.50
N HIS A 122 -0.03 6.38 -2.05
CA HIS A 122 1.20 6.21 -2.82
C HIS A 122 1.92 4.91 -2.44
N PHE A 123 2.79 4.47 -3.34
CA PHE A 123 3.64 3.31 -3.15
C PHE A 123 5.05 3.63 -3.61
N GLU A 124 6.03 3.28 -2.79
CA GLU A 124 7.43 3.47 -3.07
C GLU A 124 8.21 2.20 -2.76
N ALA A 125 9.11 1.87 -3.67
CA ALA A 125 10.12 0.85 -3.45
C ALA A 125 11.47 1.38 -3.90
N ALA A 126 12.47 1.25 -3.04
CA ALA A 126 13.85 1.62 -3.35
C ALA A 126 14.80 0.54 -2.84
N ARG A 127 15.73 0.11 -3.69
CA ARG A 127 16.80 -0.80 -3.29
C ARG A 127 17.83 -0.02 -2.48
N PHE A 128 18.19 -0.52 -1.29
CA PHE A 128 19.34 0.01 -0.56
C PHE A 128 20.62 -0.31 -1.34
N PRO A 129 21.53 0.66 -1.50
CA PRO A 129 22.87 0.38 -1.99
C PRO A 129 23.51 -0.60 -1.01
N SER A 130 23.74 -1.83 -1.47
CA SER A 130 24.54 -2.78 -0.70
C SER A 130 26.01 -2.45 -0.94
N PRO A 131 26.88 -2.46 0.08
CA PRO A 131 28.32 -2.33 -0.14
C PRO A 131 28.77 -3.39 -1.14
N THR A 132 29.52 -2.98 -2.15
CA THR A 132 30.37 -3.91 -2.88
C THR A 132 31.53 -4.23 -1.95
N GLU A 133 31.63 -5.46 -1.46
CA GLU A 133 32.86 -5.95 -0.81
C GLU A 133 34.07 -5.81 -1.75
#